data_AF-A0A2X7F263-F1
#
_entry.id   AF-A0A2X7F263-F1
#
_cell.length_a   1.000
_cell.length_b   1.000
_cell.length_c   1.000
_cell.angle_alpha   90.00
_cell.angle_beta   90.00
_cell.angle_gamma   90.00
#
_symmetry.space_group_name_H-M   'P 1'
#
loop_
_entity.id
_entity.type
_entity.pdbx_description
1 polymer ?
#
loop_
_entity_poly.entity_id
_entity_poly.type
_entity_poly.pdbx_seq_one_letter_code
_entity_poly.pdbx_strand_id
1 'polypeptide(L)'
;MNLALRKIIYDPISYIHPQRVSLNNTPINNPVLRSITNEMILLQYNLSVEHFNLNSSLVYCINNWNLFPLICLFSGCHFYRERFAERGFFYKVPAVLRDYLSAIPVEINEKARYKPGIANYHNIITCGFSTLLPYIRQQPLAMQQRFNLLFPDFVDHIQLPLPLASTLLERITFYAKKIEMSLIKSPANGVVIKRKISDGLKEIVSLKENILIETTAKIQSIEVKREEKFIQGYYDGYTKGIIDVMDNFIPLISLLSSELEKKE
;
A
#
# COMPACT_ATOMS: atom_id res chain seq x y z
N MET A 1 -7.35 -36.73 0.72
CA MET A 1 -7.01 -35.30 0.56
C MET A 1 -7.49 -34.54 1.79
N ASN A 2 -6.61 -33.76 2.44
CA ASN A 2 -6.95 -32.93 3.60
C ASN A 2 -8.15 -32.00 3.27
N LEU A 3 -9.12 -31.86 4.18
CA LEU A 3 -10.33 -31.06 3.96
C LEU A 3 -10.00 -29.60 3.62
N ALA A 4 -8.99 -29.02 4.28
CA ALA A 4 -8.52 -27.66 3.99
C ALA A 4 -7.95 -27.57 2.57
N LEU A 5 -7.15 -28.56 2.15
CA LEU A 5 -6.63 -28.61 0.79
C LEU A 5 -7.76 -28.74 -0.25
N ARG A 6 -8.74 -29.61 -0.01
CA ARG A 6 -9.91 -29.73 -0.91
C ARG A 6 -10.63 -28.40 -1.06
N LYS A 7 -10.81 -27.65 0.04
CA LYS A 7 -11.41 -26.32 0.01
C LYS A 7 -10.56 -25.34 -0.82
N ILE A 8 -9.25 -25.33 -0.64
CA ILE A 8 -8.35 -24.49 -1.43
C ILE A 8 -8.45 -24.83 -2.93
N ILE A 9 -8.43 -26.13 -3.28
CA ILE A 9 -8.42 -26.56 -4.67
C ILE A 9 -9.77 -26.33 -5.36
N TYR A 10 -10.89 -26.67 -4.73
CA TYR A 10 -12.20 -26.76 -5.39
C TYR A 10 -13.21 -25.71 -4.94
N ASP A 11 -12.89 -24.87 -3.95
CA ASP A 11 -13.81 -23.85 -3.42
C ASP A 11 -13.22 -22.43 -3.45
N PRO A 12 -12.76 -21.94 -4.63
CA PRO A 12 -12.12 -20.63 -4.76
C PRO A 12 -12.99 -19.46 -4.34
N ILE A 13 -14.32 -19.55 -4.46
CA ILE A 13 -15.24 -18.49 -4.00
C ILE A 13 -15.14 -18.25 -2.47
N SER A 14 -14.58 -19.19 -1.70
CA SER A 14 -14.35 -19.00 -0.27
C SER A 14 -13.24 -18.02 0.08
N TYR A 15 -12.32 -17.75 -0.85
CA TYR A 15 -11.11 -16.98 -0.56
C TYR A 15 -10.72 -15.99 -1.66
N ILE A 16 -11.32 -16.07 -2.85
CA ILE A 16 -11.05 -15.13 -3.94
C ILE A 16 -11.33 -13.70 -3.50
N HIS A 17 -10.43 -12.80 -3.83
CA HIS A 17 -10.52 -11.40 -3.46
C HIS A 17 -11.73 -10.75 -4.16
N PRO A 18 -12.57 -9.97 -3.45
CA PRO A 18 -13.79 -9.41 -4.02
C PRO A 18 -13.56 -8.55 -5.27
N GLN A 19 -12.44 -7.85 -5.40
CA GLN A 19 -12.15 -7.06 -6.62
C GLN A 19 -11.98 -7.92 -7.88
N ARG A 20 -11.66 -9.21 -7.73
CA ARG A 20 -11.48 -10.13 -8.85
C ARG A 20 -12.80 -10.68 -9.37
N VAL A 21 -13.88 -10.55 -8.61
CA VAL A 21 -15.19 -11.05 -9.01
C VAL A 21 -16.22 -9.95 -8.83
N SER A 22 -16.89 -9.55 -9.90
CA SER A 22 -17.99 -8.57 -9.85
C SER A 22 -19.26 -9.14 -9.20
N LEU A 23 -19.13 -9.80 -8.05
CA LEU A 23 -20.23 -10.24 -7.23
C LEU A 23 -20.63 -9.08 -6.33
N ASN A 24 -21.94 -8.84 -6.22
CA ASN A 24 -22.53 -7.79 -5.38
C ASN A 24 -22.39 -8.09 -3.87
N ASN A 25 -21.21 -8.49 -3.37
CA ASN A 25 -20.88 -8.81 -1.98
C ASN A 25 -21.86 -9.75 -1.24
N THR A 26 -22.85 -10.32 -1.93
CA THR A 26 -23.85 -11.21 -1.37
C THR A 26 -23.28 -12.61 -1.26
N PRO A 27 -23.28 -13.21 -0.07
CA PRO A 27 -22.74 -14.55 0.11
C PRO A 27 -23.56 -15.58 -0.67
N ILE A 28 -22.88 -16.35 -1.53
CA ILE A 28 -23.49 -17.45 -2.29
C ILE A 28 -23.61 -18.66 -1.35
N ASN A 29 -24.75 -18.73 -0.66
CA ASN A 29 -25.05 -19.76 0.33
C ASN A 29 -25.71 -21.02 -0.27
N ASN A 30 -26.27 -20.91 -1.48
CA ASN A 30 -26.84 -22.05 -2.18
C ASN A 30 -25.70 -22.98 -2.67
N PRO A 31 -25.66 -24.27 -2.27
CA PRO A 31 -24.58 -25.19 -2.63
C PRO A 31 -24.40 -25.40 -4.15
N VAL A 32 -25.50 -25.42 -4.91
CA VAL A 32 -25.48 -25.60 -6.37
C VAL A 32 -24.88 -24.36 -7.03
N LEU A 33 -25.38 -23.16 -6.67
CA LEU A 33 -24.82 -21.91 -7.19
C LEU A 33 -23.36 -21.74 -6.81
N ARG A 34 -22.98 -22.13 -5.59
CA ARG A 34 -21.58 -22.13 -5.14
C ARG A 34 -20.72 -23.04 -6.00
N SER A 35 -21.19 -24.25 -6.29
CA SER A 35 -20.49 -25.20 -7.16
C SER A 35 -20.29 -24.63 -8.57
N ILE A 36 -21.36 -24.11 -9.18
CA ILE A 36 -21.31 -23.49 -10.52
C ILE A 36 -20.33 -22.31 -10.53
N THR A 37 -20.40 -21.45 -9.51
CA THR A 37 -19.50 -20.29 -9.40
C THR A 37 -18.04 -20.72 -9.25
N ASN A 38 -17.77 -21.76 -8.46
CA ASN A 38 -16.44 -22.30 -8.31
C ASN A 38 -15.89 -22.86 -9.63
N GLU A 39 -16.70 -23.58 -10.39
CA GLU A 39 -16.32 -24.05 -11.72
C GLU A 39 -16.04 -22.90 -12.69
N MET A 40 -16.90 -21.87 -12.70
CA MET A 40 -16.67 -20.66 -13.50
C MET A 40 -15.34 -19.99 -13.15
N ILE A 41 -14.99 -19.89 -11.86
CA ILE A 41 -13.71 -19.32 -11.42
C ILE A 41 -12.54 -20.21 -11.86
N LEU A 42 -12.65 -21.54 -11.72
CA LEU A 42 -11.61 -22.48 -12.16
C LEU A 42 -11.30 -22.31 -13.65
N LEU A 43 -12.34 -22.18 -14.48
CA LEU A 43 -12.23 -21.98 -15.92
C LEU A 43 -11.68 -20.59 -16.29
N GLN A 44 -12.24 -19.53 -15.72
CA GLN A 44 -11.86 -18.14 -16.01
C GLN A 44 -10.38 -17.87 -15.75
N TYR A 45 -9.84 -18.44 -14.67
CA TYR A 45 -8.44 -18.25 -14.27
C TYR A 45 -7.53 -19.41 -14.70
N ASN A 46 -8.05 -20.38 -15.45
CA ASN A 46 -7.32 -21.58 -15.89
C ASN A 46 -6.56 -22.26 -14.73
N LEU A 47 -7.26 -22.50 -13.62
CA LEU A 47 -6.66 -23.01 -12.39
C LEU A 47 -6.37 -24.50 -12.52
N SER A 48 -5.09 -24.87 -12.41
CA SER A 48 -4.66 -26.26 -12.39
C SER A 48 -5.26 -26.99 -11.19
N VAL A 49 -5.70 -28.23 -11.42
CA VAL A 49 -6.16 -29.19 -10.40
C VAL A 49 -5.26 -30.43 -10.37
N GLU A 50 -4.06 -30.32 -10.94
CA GLU A 50 -3.09 -31.40 -10.97
C GLU A 50 -2.74 -31.90 -9.57
N HIS A 51 -2.45 -33.19 -9.49
CA HIS A 51 -1.99 -33.80 -8.25
C HIS A 51 -0.54 -33.39 -7.97
N PHE A 52 -0.25 -33.12 -6.71
CA PHE A 52 1.08 -32.79 -6.23
C PHE A 52 1.32 -33.41 -4.86
N ASN A 53 2.59 -33.66 -4.55
CA ASN A 53 3.00 -34.22 -3.27
C ASN A 53 3.03 -33.14 -2.18
N LEU A 54 2.60 -33.51 -0.98
CA LEU A 54 2.69 -32.64 0.18
C LEU A 54 4.12 -32.60 0.72
N ASN A 55 4.60 -31.39 1.01
CA ASN A 55 5.83 -31.16 1.77
C ASN A 55 5.53 -30.24 2.96
N SER A 56 6.49 -30.06 3.86
CA SER A 56 6.31 -29.25 5.08
C SER A 56 5.94 -27.79 4.78
N SER A 57 6.56 -27.19 3.76
CA SER A 57 6.26 -25.82 3.31
C SER A 57 4.82 -25.68 2.82
N LEU A 58 4.35 -26.63 2.03
CA LEU A 58 2.99 -26.65 1.51
C LEU A 58 1.95 -26.92 2.60
N VAL A 59 2.25 -27.81 3.55
CA VAL A 59 1.40 -28.03 4.73
C VAL A 59 1.29 -26.76 5.56
N TYR A 60 2.39 -26.02 5.72
CA TYR A 60 2.37 -24.71 6.36
C TYR A 60 1.46 -23.73 5.58
N CYS A 61 1.54 -23.66 4.25
CA CYS A 61 0.66 -22.81 3.46
C CYS A 61 -0.83 -23.19 3.64
N ILE A 62 -1.15 -24.48 3.59
CA ILE A 62 -2.52 -24.96 3.77
C ILE A 62 -3.07 -24.57 5.16
N ASN A 63 -2.27 -24.76 6.20
CA ASN A 63 -2.69 -24.48 7.58
C ASN A 63 -2.83 -22.99 7.89
N ASN A 64 -2.19 -22.11 7.13
CA ASN A 64 -2.22 -20.66 7.33
C ASN A 64 -2.92 -19.93 6.18
N TRP A 65 -3.70 -20.63 5.34
CA TRP A 65 -4.24 -20.10 4.09
C TRP A 65 -4.99 -18.77 4.27
N ASN A 66 -5.90 -18.72 5.24
CA ASN A 66 -6.73 -17.53 5.51
C ASN A 66 -5.94 -16.38 6.14
N LEU A 67 -4.74 -16.63 6.64
CA LEU A 67 -3.88 -15.63 7.27
C LEU A 67 -2.99 -14.90 6.27
N PHE A 68 -2.76 -15.45 5.07
CA PHE A 68 -1.85 -14.84 4.10
C PHE A 68 -2.18 -13.38 3.73
N PRO A 69 -3.45 -12.96 3.58
CA PRO A 69 -3.77 -11.55 3.39
C PRO A 69 -3.27 -10.66 4.53
N LEU A 70 -3.40 -11.13 5.78
CA LEU A 70 -2.97 -10.40 6.96
C LEU A 70 -1.44 -10.42 7.11
N ILE A 71 -0.81 -11.57 6.84
CA ILE A 71 0.65 -11.72 6.80
C ILE A 71 1.24 -10.75 5.77
N CYS A 72 0.68 -10.72 4.56
CA CYS A 72 1.08 -9.81 3.50
C CYS A 72 0.98 -8.33 3.94
N LEU A 73 -0.15 -7.95 4.54
CA LEU A 73 -0.35 -6.60 5.06
C LEU A 73 0.71 -6.23 6.12
N PHE A 74 0.97 -7.13 7.08
CA PHE A 74 1.98 -6.90 8.12
C PHE A 74 3.39 -6.84 7.56
N SER A 75 3.76 -7.75 6.65
CA SER A 75 5.04 -7.70 5.95
C SER A 75 5.22 -6.36 5.23
N GLY A 76 4.22 -5.91 4.47
CA GLY A 76 4.24 -4.61 3.80
C GLY A 76 4.38 -3.45 4.79
N CYS A 77 3.58 -3.45 5.86
CA CYS A 77 3.67 -2.43 6.90
C CYS A 77 5.03 -2.41 7.61
N HIS A 78 5.70 -3.56 7.75
CA HIS A 78 7.04 -3.64 8.33
C HIS A 78 8.05 -2.80 7.52
N PHE A 79 8.02 -2.92 6.20
CA PHE A 79 8.86 -2.12 5.30
C PHE A 79 8.47 -0.64 5.25
N TYR A 80 7.19 -0.31 5.46
CA TYR A 80 6.69 1.06 5.52
C TYR A 80 6.78 1.72 6.90
N ARG A 81 7.32 1.02 7.92
CA ARG A 81 7.35 1.49 9.30
C ARG A 81 7.92 2.89 9.47
N GLU A 82 9.04 3.19 8.81
CA GLU A 82 9.68 4.51 8.88
C GLU A 82 8.79 5.59 8.26
N ARG A 83 8.14 5.29 7.13
CA ARG A 83 7.18 6.19 6.48
C ARG A 83 5.97 6.48 7.37
N PHE A 84 5.55 5.53 8.20
CA PHE A 84 4.50 5.81 9.18
C PHE A 84 4.98 6.74 10.30
N ALA A 85 6.25 6.66 10.71
CA ALA A 85 6.80 7.57 11.72
C ALA A 85 6.92 9.03 11.19
N GLU A 86 7.07 9.21 9.89
CA GLU A 86 7.11 10.54 9.26
C GLU A 86 5.79 11.30 9.45
N ARG A 87 5.88 12.59 9.84
CA ARG A 87 4.75 13.55 9.86
C ARG A 87 3.52 13.09 10.65
N GLY A 88 3.70 12.24 11.67
CA GLY A 88 2.61 11.74 12.52
C GLY A 88 1.65 10.77 11.81
N PHE A 89 2.02 10.23 10.65
CA PHE A 89 1.18 9.28 9.91
C PHE A 89 0.87 8.01 10.71
N PHE A 90 1.69 7.70 11.71
CA PHE A 90 1.51 6.58 12.62
C PHE A 90 0.14 6.61 13.27
N TYR A 91 -0.37 7.78 13.66
CA TYR A 91 -1.70 7.90 14.27
C TYR A 91 -2.86 7.69 13.30
N LYS A 92 -2.60 7.78 11.98
CA LYS A 92 -3.57 7.48 10.91
C LYS A 92 -3.60 5.98 10.56
N VAL A 93 -2.62 5.20 11.01
CA VAL A 93 -2.59 3.75 10.83
C VAL A 93 -3.59 3.10 11.81
N PRO A 94 -4.41 2.12 11.37
CA PRO A 94 -5.31 1.38 12.25
C PRO A 94 -4.64 0.85 13.53
N ALA A 95 -5.36 0.85 14.66
CA ALA A 95 -4.82 0.46 15.96
C ALA A 95 -4.15 -0.93 15.95
N VAL A 96 -4.78 -1.91 15.31
CA VAL A 96 -4.25 -3.27 15.17
C VAL A 96 -2.87 -3.30 14.49
N LEU A 97 -2.65 -2.43 13.49
CA LEU A 97 -1.38 -2.32 12.80
C LEU A 97 -0.34 -1.56 13.64
N ARG A 98 -0.77 -0.56 14.43
CA ARG A 98 0.12 0.12 15.38
C ARG A 98 0.61 -0.85 16.45
N ASP A 99 -0.28 -1.67 17.00
CA ASP A 99 0.07 -2.66 18.02
C ASP A 99 1.07 -3.69 17.48
N TYR A 100 0.87 -4.13 16.22
CA TYR A 100 1.80 -4.99 15.50
C TYR A 100 3.19 -4.34 15.39
N LEU A 101 3.25 -3.11 14.87
CA LEU A 101 4.51 -2.42 14.67
C LEU A 101 5.21 -2.22 16.02
N SER A 102 4.51 -1.76 17.05
CA SER A 102 5.09 -1.59 18.39
C SER A 102 5.63 -2.90 18.99
N ALA A 103 5.01 -4.05 18.68
CA ALA A 103 5.40 -5.35 19.25
C ALA A 103 6.60 -6.02 18.58
N ILE A 104 6.88 -5.73 17.30
CA ILE A 104 7.98 -6.37 16.57
C ILE A 104 9.12 -5.38 16.36
N PRO A 105 10.36 -5.68 16.82
CA PRO A 105 11.51 -4.80 16.63
C PRO A 105 11.90 -4.69 15.16
N VAL A 106 12.59 -3.60 14.82
CA VAL A 106 13.17 -3.40 13.48
C VAL A 106 14.43 -4.24 13.38
N GLU A 107 14.45 -5.29 12.57
CA GLU A 107 15.71 -5.90 12.16
C GLU A 107 16.32 -5.04 11.05
N ILE A 108 17.41 -4.34 11.38
CA ILE A 108 18.02 -3.26 10.58
C ILE A 108 18.62 -3.81 9.26
N ASN A 109 18.88 -5.11 9.17
CA ASN A 109 19.62 -5.71 8.06
C ASN A 109 18.81 -5.91 6.76
N GLU A 110 17.48 -5.79 6.80
CA GLU A 110 16.62 -6.06 5.63
C GLU A 110 16.33 -4.81 4.78
N LYS A 111 16.58 -3.61 5.34
CA LYS A 111 16.20 -2.32 4.73
C LYS A 111 17.19 -1.76 3.73
N ALA A 112 18.41 -2.30 3.67
CA ALA A 112 19.53 -1.65 2.99
C ALA A 112 19.32 -1.37 1.49
N ARG A 113 18.28 -1.95 0.85
CA ARG A 113 17.99 -1.75 -0.58
C ARG A 113 16.59 -1.24 -0.91
N TYR A 114 15.60 -1.35 -0.02
CA TYR A 114 14.22 -0.94 -0.34
C TYR A 114 13.88 0.42 0.27
N LYS A 115 13.70 1.43 -0.58
CA LYS A 115 13.21 2.76 -0.19
C LYS A 115 11.70 2.83 -0.48
N PRO A 116 10.82 2.70 0.53
CA PRO A 116 9.38 2.76 0.32
C PRO A 116 8.95 4.14 -0.22
N GLY A 117 8.01 4.14 -1.15
CA GLY A 117 7.39 5.34 -1.71
C GLY A 117 6.29 5.90 -0.80
N ILE A 118 5.22 6.43 -1.39
CA ILE A 118 4.06 6.92 -0.64
C ILE A 118 3.33 5.74 0.02
N ALA A 119 3.03 5.87 1.31
CA ALA A 119 2.25 4.90 2.06
C ALA A 119 0.77 4.92 1.60
N ASN A 120 0.36 3.90 0.85
CA ASN A 120 -1.02 3.66 0.47
C ASN A 120 -1.28 2.14 0.37
N TYR A 121 -2.54 1.73 0.32
CA TYR A 121 -2.92 0.31 0.30
C TYR A 121 -2.23 -0.46 -0.83
N HIS A 122 -2.26 0.07 -2.06
CA HIS A 122 -1.63 -0.55 -3.21
C HIS A 122 -0.16 -0.85 -2.95
N ASN A 123 0.62 0.17 -2.59
CA ASN A 123 2.06 0.06 -2.37
C ASN A 123 2.44 -0.84 -1.18
N ILE A 124 1.64 -0.82 -0.12
CA ILE A 124 1.85 -1.68 1.06
C ILE A 124 1.62 -3.14 0.67
N ILE A 125 0.51 -3.45 -0.03
CA ILE A 125 0.23 -4.81 -0.49
C ILE A 125 1.24 -5.25 -1.54
N THR A 126 1.67 -4.37 -2.45
CA THR A 126 2.74 -4.69 -3.41
C THR A 126 4.00 -5.13 -2.68
N CYS A 127 4.43 -4.34 -1.68
CA CYS A 127 5.61 -4.65 -0.89
C CYS A 127 5.44 -5.95 -0.10
N GLY A 128 4.31 -6.13 0.58
CA GLY A 128 3.98 -7.35 1.31
C GLY A 128 3.98 -8.60 0.42
N PHE A 129 3.36 -8.52 -0.75
CA PHE A 129 3.30 -9.63 -1.69
C PHE A 129 4.68 -9.97 -2.24
N SER A 130 5.50 -8.96 -2.56
CA SER A 130 6.91 -9.16 -2.92
C SER A 130 7.71 -9.94 -1.88
N THR A 131 7.42 -9.80 -0.57
CA THR A 131 8.09 -10.60 0.46
C THR A 131 7.65 -12.07 0.48
N LEU A 132 6.41 -12.36 0.07
CA LEU A 132 5.86 -13.72 0.02
C LEU A 132 6.25 -14.46 -1.26
N LEU A 133 6.62 -13.73 -2.31
CA LEU A 133 6.90 -14.26 -3.63
C LEU A 133 7.91 -15.43 -3.66
N PRO A 134 9.04 -15.40 -2.93
CA PRO A 134 9.96 -16.54 -2.85
C PRO A 134 9.29 -17.82 -2.33
N TYR A 135 8.42 -17.70 -1.33
CA TYR A 135 7.69 -18.82 -0.73
C TYR A 135 6.61 -19.35 -1.66
N ILE A 136 5.90 -18.45 -2.35
CA ILE A 136 4.86 -18.80 -3.34
C ILE A 136 5.48 -19.57 -4.49
N ARG A 137 6.60 -19.08 -5.07
CA ARG A 137 7.26 -19.70 -6.24
C ARG A 137 7.79 -21.11 -6.00
N GLN A 138 7.99 -21.51 -4.74
CA GLN A 138 8.40 -22.87 -4.38
C GLN A 138 7.23 -23.87 -4.33
N GLN A 139 5.98 -23.41 -4.40
CA GLN A 139 4.80 -24.26 -4.31
C GLN A 139 4.44 -24.89 -5.66
N PRO A 140 3.64 -25.97 -5.70
CA PRO A 140 3.08 -26.49 -6.95
C PRO A 140 2.24 -25.44 -7.68
N LEU A 141 2.20 -25.50 -9.01
CA LEU A 141 1.51 -24.51 -9.87
C LEU A 141 0.07 -24.22 -9.40
N ALA A 142 -0.69 -25.28 -9.11
CA ALA A 142 -2.06 -25.17 -8.60
C ALA A 142 -2.16 -24.28 -7.34
N MET A 143 -1.17 -24.33 -6.45
CA MET A 143 -1.14 -23.49 -5.25
C MET A 143 -0.70 -22.07 -5.58
N GLN A 144 0.31 -21.89 -6.44
CA GLN A 144 0.77 -20.57 -6.87
C GLN A 144 -0.36 -19.74 -7.48
N GLN A 145 -1.12 -20.32 -8.40
CA GLN A 145 -2.25 -19.63 -9.05
C GLN A 145 -3.30 -19.17 -8.02
N ARG A 146 -3.54 -19.97 -6.98
CA ARG A 146 -4.53 -19.67 -5.93
C ARG A 146 -4.05 -18.64 -4.93
N PHE A 147 -2.74 -18.52 -4.72
CA PHE A 147 -2.17 -17.46 -3.88
C PHE A 147 -2.52 -16.08 -4.43
N ASN A 148 -2.39 -15.87 -5.73
CA ASN A 148 -2.73 -14.59 -6.37
C ASN A 148 -4.18 -14.19 -6.13
N LEU A 149 -5.09 -15.16 -6.16
CA LEU A 149 -6.52 -14.94 -5.96
C LEU A 149 -6.88 -14.41 -4.58
N LEU A 150 -6.02 -14.55 -3.56
CA LEU A 150 -6.23 -14.00 -2.22
C LEU A 150 -6.13 -12.46 -2.17
N PHE A 151 -5.59 -11.85 -3.23
CA PHE A 151 -5.24 -10.43 -3.28
C PHE A 151 -5.95 -9.72 -4.45
N PRO A 152 -5.96 -8.39 -4.49
CA PRO A 152 -6.32 -7.63 -5.69
C PRO A 152 -5.57 -8.07 -6.95
N ASP A 153 -6.15 -7.81 -8.13
CA ASP A 153 -5.56 -8.16 -9.44
C ASP A 153 -4.19 -7.53 -9.71
N PHE A 154 -3.92 -6.33 -9.18
CA PHE A 154 -2.63 -5.66 -9.37
C PHE A 154 -1.42 -6.46 -8.88
N VAL A 155 -1.61 -7.47 -8.01
CA VAL A 155 -0.49 -8.33 -7.57
C VAL A 155 0.03 -9.26 -8.66
N ASP A 156 -0.76 -9.52 -9.69
CA ASP A 156 -0.40 -10.45 -10.77
C ASP A 156 0.82 -9.95 -11.57
N HIS A 157 1.06 -8.64 -11.55
CA HIS A 157 2.20 -8.00 -12.22
C HIS A 157 3.46 -7.91 -11.35
N ILE A 158 3.41 -8.38 -10.10
CA ILE A 158 4.55 -8.28 -9.17
C ILE A 158 5.53 -9.42 -9.43
N GLN A 159 6.74 -9.05 -9.86
CA GLN A 159 7.76 -10.03 -10.21
C GLN A 159 9.01 -9.97 -9.33
N LEU A 160 9.24 -8.84 -8.67
CA LEU A 160 10.45 -8.61 -7.90
C LEU A 160 10.24 -9.07 -6.44
N PRO A 161 10.94 -10.13 -5.98
CA PRO A 161 10.88 -10.52 -4.59
C PRO A 161 11.63 -9.49 -3.72
N LEU A 162 11.13 -9.29 -2.51
CA LEU A 162 11.84 -8.55 -1.47
C LEU A 162 12.35 -9.55 -0.42
N PRO A 163 13.59 -9.39 0.07
CA PRO A 163 14.12 -10.26 1.10
C PRO A 163 13.34 -10.05 2.40
N LEU A 164 12.92 -11.14 3.03
CA LEU A 164 12.33 -11.15 4.37
C LEU A 164 12.95 -12.33 5.11
N ALA A 165 13.55 -12.11 6.28
CA ALA A 165 14.11 -13.18 7.08
C ALA A 165 13.00 -14.15 7.49
N SER A 166 13.31 -15.44 7.49
CA SER A 166 12.39 -16.49 7.91
C SER A 166 11.91 -16.27 9.36
N THR A 167 12.81 -15.81 10.24
CA THR A 167 12.51 -15.44 11.63
C THR A 167 11.48 -14.32 11.73
N LEU A 168 11.56 -13.33 10.84
CA LEU A 168 10.59 -12.24 10.80
C LEU A 168 9.24 -12.73 10.26
N LEU A 169 9.22 -13.54 9.20
CA LEU A 169 7.99 -14.15 8.68
C LEU A 169 7.29 -15.00 9.75
N GLU A 170 8.03 -15.77 10.54
CA GLU A 170 7.50 -16.55 11.66
C GLU A 170 6.86 -15.66 12.72
N ARG A 171 7.52 -14.55 13.10
CA ARG A 171 6.96 -13.56 14.04
C ARG A 171 5.70 -12.89 13.50
N ILE A 172 5.71 -12.52 12.23
CA ILE A 172 4.54 -11.95 11.54
C ILE A 172 3.37 -12.94 11.57
N THR A 173 3.64 -14.19 11.24
CA THR A 173 2.64 -15.27 11.25
C THR A 173 2.08 -15.51 12.64
N PHE A 174 2.95 -15.55 13.66
CA PHE A 174 2.54 -15.67 15.05
C PHE A 174 1.62 -14.52 15.47
N TYR A 175 1.96 -13.28 15.09
CA TYR A 175 1.14 -12.12 15.41
C TYR A 175 -0.20 -12.13 14.66
N ALA A 176 -0.21 -12.55 13.38
CA ALA A 176 -1.42 -12.74 12.60
C ALA A 176 -2.37 -13.75 13.26
N LYS A 177 -1.84 -14.88 13.76
CA LYS A 177 -2.61 -15.86 14.54
C LYS A 177 -3.18 -15.28 15.83
N LYS A 178 -2.37 -14.50 16.57
CA LYS A 178 -2.81 -13.85 17.80
C LYS A 178 -4.02 -12.94 17.54
N ILE A 179 -4.01 -12.21 16.43
CA ILE A 179 -5.14 -11.37 16.03
C ILE A 179 -6.33 -12.20 15.57
N GLU A 180 -6.13 -13.21 14.75
CA GLU A 180 -7.24 -14.08 14.33
C GLU A 180 -7.94 -14.71 15.55
N MET A 181 -7.17 -15.19 16.53
CA MET A 181 -7.72 -15.73 17.78
C MET A 181 -8.48 -14.69 18.61
N SER A 182 -8.05 -13.42 18.62
CA SER A 182 -8.78 -12.35 19.32
C SER A 182 -10.06 -11.96 18.58
N LEU A 183 -10.08 -12.05 17.25
CA LEU A 183 -11.25 -11.83 16.41
C LEU A 183 -12.30 -12.96 16.56
N ILE A 184 -11.86 -14.22 16.64
CA ILE A 184 -12.74 -15.39 16.81
C ILE A 184 -13.41 -15.41 18.20
N LYS A 185 -12.68 -14.99 19.25
CA LYS A 185 -13.23 -14.90 20.63
C LYS A 185 -14.28 -13.80 20.80
N SER A 186 -14.51 -12.95 19.80
CA SER A 186 -15.49 -11.87 19.84
C SER A 186 -16.25 -11.78 18.51
N PRO A 187 -17.30 -12.61 18.29
CA PRO A 187 -18.03 -12.68 17.02
C PRO A 187 -18.70 -11.35 16.62
N ALA A 188 -19.05 -10.50 17.59
CA ALA A 188 -19.52 -9.14 17.34
C ALA A 188 -18.40 -8.20 16.83
N ASN A 189 -17.16 -8.38 17.29
CA ASN A 189 -16.03 -7.53 16.89
C ASN A 189 -15.47 -7.86 15.51
N GLY A 190 -15.57 -9.08 15.00
CA GLY A 190 -15.06 -9.42 13.65
C GLY A 190 -15.75 -8.65 12.52
N VAL A 191 -17.08 -8.53 12.59
CA VAL A 191 -17.89 -7.73 11.64
C VAL A 191 -17.68 -6.23 11.89
N VAL A 192 -17.65 -5.81 13.16
CA VAL A 192 -17.41 -4.41 13.55
C VAL A 192 -16.00 -3.95 13.15
N ILE A 193 -14.98 -4.80 13.21
CA ILE A 193 -13.60 -4.48 12.81
C ILE A 193 -13.47 -4.50 11.29
N LYS A 194 -14.08 -5.46 10.56
CA LYS A 194 -14.14 -5.38 9.08
C LYS A 194 -14.84 -4.09 8.62
N ARG A 195 -15.93 -3.69 9.27
CA ARG A 195 -16.58 -2.39 9.06
C ARG A 195 -15.64 -1.24 9.42
N LYS A 196 -15.06 -1.20 10.61
CA LYS A 196 -14.11 -0.14 11.03
C LYS A 196 -12.88 -0.03 10.12
N ILE A 197 -12.35 -1.15 9.60
CA ILE A 197 -11.27 -1.14 8.62
C ILE A 197 -11.77 -0.58 7.29
N SER A 198 -12.95 -1.00 6.83
CA SER A 198 -13.55 -0.47 5.60
C SER A 198 -13.90 1.02 5.71
N ASP A 199 -14.43 1.46 6.85
CA ASP A 199 -14.83 2.83 7.15
C ASP A 199 -13.58 3.70 7.33
N GLY A 200 -12.56 3.20 8.04
CA GLY A 200 -11.26 3.86 8.15
C GLY A 200 -10.55 3.98 6.80
N LEU A 201 -10.67 2.98 5.91
CA LEU A 201 -10.16 3.08 4.54
C LEU A 201 -10.91 4.14 3.72
N LYS A 202 -12.24 4.26 3.88
CA LYS A 202 -13.03 5.32 3.23
C LYS A 202 -12.67 6.71 3.76
N GLU A 203 -12.49 6.87 5.07
CA GLU A 203 -12.01 8.12 5.67
C GLU A 203 -10.62 8.49 5.15
N ILE A 204 -9.71 7.53 5.03
CA ILE A 204 -8.37 7.78 4.46
C ILE A 204 -8.46 8.24 3.01
N VAL A 205 -9.37 7.67 2.19
CA VAL A 205 -9.58 8.09 0.81
C VAL A 205 -10.15 9.51 0.74
N SER A 206 -11.17 9.83 1.55
CA SER A 206 -11.76 11.17 1.61
C SER A 206 -10.76 12.23 2.10
N LEU A 207 -9.97 11.90 3.13
CA LEU A 207 -8.90 12.77 3.63
C LEU A 207 -7.81 12.99 2.58
N LYS A 208 -7.49 11.97 1.76
CA LYS A 208 -6.54 12.11 0.65
C LYS A 208 -7.06 13.09 -0.40
N GLU A 209 -8.33 13.01 -0.77
CA GLU A 209 -8.95 13.92 -1.73
C GLU A 209 -8.98 15.36 -1.19
N ASN A 210 -9.37 15.55 0.07
CA ASN A 210 -9.40 16.88 0.69
C ASN A 210 -8.00 17.51 0.80
N ILE A 211 -6.99 16.74 1.22
CA ILE A 211 -5.60 17.21 1.28
C ILE A 211 -5.10 17.56 -0.13
N LEU A 212 -5.44 16.77 -1.15
CA LEU A 212 -5.06 17.06 -2.53
C LEU A 212 -5.66 18.40 -2.99
N ILE A 213 -6.96 18.62 -2.73
CA ILE A 213 -7.65 19.88 -3.07
C ILE A 213 -7.01 21.07 -2.34
N GLU A 214 -6.80 20.98 -1.03
CA GLU A 214 -6.17 22.07 -0.25
C GLU A 214 -4.73 22.36 -0.69
N THR A 215 -3.97 21.31 -1.03
CA THR A 215 -2.58 21.47 -1.47
C THR A 215 -2.52 22.15 -2.84
N THR A 216 -3.39 21.74 -3.77
CA THR A 216 -3.51 22.39 -5.08
C THR A 216 -3.93 23.85 -4.95
N ALA A 217 -4.91 24.16 -4.08
CA ALA A 217 -5.34 25.53 -3.81
C ALA A 217 -4.21 26.39 -3.20
N LYS A 218 -3.43 25.83 -2.27
CA LYS A 218 -2.26 26.53 -1.69
C LYS A 218 -1.18 26.78 -2.73
N ILE A 219 -0.86 25.80 -3.58
CA ILE A 219 0.12 25.96 -4.67
C ILE A 219 -0.31 27.10 -5.59
N GLN A 220 -1.57 27.10 -6.03
CA GLN A 220 -2.11 28.19 -6.86
C GLN A 220 -2.00 29.56 -6.15
N SER A 221 -2.33 29.63 -4.86
CA SER A 221 -2.19 30.89 -4.10
C SER A 221 -0.74 31.38 -3.96
N ILE A 222 0.22 30.45 -3.91
CA ILE A 222 1.65 30.76 -3.84
C ILE A 222 2.15 31.23 -5.21
N GLU A 223 1.68 30.61 -6.29
CA GLU A 223 1.99 31.01 -7.67
C GLU A 223 1.49 32.43 -7.95
N VAL A 224 0.24 32.74 -7.59
CA VAL A 224 -0.32 34.10 -7.70
C VAL A 224 0.52 35.10 -6.89
N LYS A 225 0.84 34.81 -5.63
CA LYS A 225 1.68 35.68 -4.80
C LYS A 225 3.11 35.83 -5.33
N ARG A 226 3.65 34.79 -5.98
CA ARG A 226 4.97 34.84 -6.62
C ARG A 226 4.93 35.78 -7.83
N GLU A 227 3.88 35.70 -8.63
CA GLU A 227 3.66 36.55 -9.80
C GLU A 227 3.44 38.01 -9.40
N GLU A 228 2.63 38.28 -8.37
CA GLU A 228 2.47 39.61 -7.77
C GLU A 228 3.81 40.19 -7.28
N LYS A 229 4.61 39.39 -6.56
CA LYS A 229 5.93 39.84 -6.10
C LYS A 229 6.93 40.04 -7.24
N PHE A 230 6.83 39.26 -8.31
CA PHE A 230 7.63 39.42 -9.52
C PHE A 230 7.30 40.74 -10.21
N ILE A 231 6.00 41.02 -10.42
CA ILE A 231 5.50 42.26 -11.00
C ILE A 231 5.90 43.47 -10.13
N GLN A 232 5.72 43.38 -8.81
CA GLN A 232 6.14 44.43 -7.89
C GLN A 232 7.65 44.68 -7.95
N GLY A 233 8.45 43.61 -7.97
CA GLY A 233 9.91 43.72 -8.10
C GLY A 233 10.34 44.35 -9.43
N TYR A 234 9.63 44.07 -10.51
CA TYR A 234 9.84 44.70 -11.82
C TYR A 234 9.54 46.21 -11.77
N TYR A 235 8.37 46.60 -11.25
CA TYR A 235 8.00 48.02 -11.08
C TYR A 235 8.96 48.77 -10.16
N ASP A 236 9.37 48.17 -9.04
CA ASP A 236 10.35 48.75 -8.12
C ASP A 236 11.72 48.91 -8.79
N GLY A 237 12.14 47.94 -9.62
CA GLY A 237 13.37 48.01 -10.41
C GLY A 237 13.33 49.10 -11.47
N TYR A 238 12.20 49.25 -12.16
CA TYR A 238 11.97 50.31 -13.15
C TYR A 238 11.99 51.71 -12.51
N THR A 239 11.24 51.92 -11.42
CA THR A 239 11.18 53.22 -10.71
C THR A 239 12.52 53.62 -10.10
N LYS A 240 13.35 52.66 -9.68
CA LYS A 240 14.71 52.91 -9.19
C LYS A 240 15.75 53.07 -10.30
N GLY A 241 15.34 53.00 -11.58
CA GLY A 241 16.23 53.10 -12.73
C GLY A 241 17.22 51.94 -12.84
N ILE A 242 16.87 50.76 -12.31
CA ILE A 242 17.69 49.53 -12.41
C ILE A 242 17.32 48.74 -13.68
N ILE A 243 16.07 48.88 -14.13
CA ILE A 243 15.51 48.26 -15.34
C ILE A 243 15.00 49.39 -16.25
N ASP A 244 15.40 49.42 -17.52
CA ASP A 244 14.95 50.44 -18.49
C ASP A 244 13.70 49.98 -19.28
N VAL A 245 12.98 50.91 -19.92
CA VAL A 245 11.77 50.73 -20.74
C VAL A 245 11.95 49.66 -21.83
N MET A 246 13.20 49.38 -22.24
CA MET A 246 13.56 48.36 -23.22
C MET A 246 14.00 47.01 -22.62
N ASP A 247 13.68 46.72 -21.34
CA ASP A 247 14.02 45.47 -20.61
C ASP A 247 15.52 45.16 -20.48
N ASN A 248 16.41 46.12 -20.76
CA ASN A 248 17.85 45.93 -20.56
C ASN A 248 18.21 46.15 -19.09
N PHE A 249 18.79 45.12 -18.44
CA PHE A 249 19.38 45.25 -17.12
C PHE A 249 20.52 46.27 -17.17
N ILE A 250 20.38 47.38 -16.43
CA ILE A 250 21.47 48.36 -16.30
C ILE A 250 22.56 47.71 -15.43
N PRO A 251 23.81 47.57 -15.93
CA PRO A 251 24.87 46.95 -15.14
C PRO A 251 25.08 47.74 -13.83
N LEU A 252 25.05 47.04 -12.70
CA LEU A 252 25.22 47.59 -11.34
C LEU A 252 26.42 48.54 -11.21
N ILE A 253 27.46 48.32 -12.02
CA ILE A 253 28.65 49.16 -12.10
C ILE A 253 28.32 50.58 -12.59
N SER A 254 27.45 50.75 -13.59
CA SER A 254 27.08 52.08 -14.11
C SER A 254 26.22 52.89 -13.14
N LEU A 255 25.34 52.22 -12.38
CA LEU A 255 24.52 52.87 -11.34
C LEU A 255 25.40 53.38 -10.19
N LEU A 256 26.36 52.56 -9.75
CA LEU A 256 27.33 52.91 -8.71
C LEU A 256 28.26 54.06 -9.14
N SER A 257 28.66 54.12 -10.41
CA SER A 257 29.44 55.24 -10.95
C SER A 257 28.67 56.56 -10.89
N SER A 258 27.37 56.56 -11.26
CA SER A 258 26.56 57.79 -11.26
C SER A 258 26.26 58.37 -9.87
N GLU A 259 26.16 57.52 -8.84
CA GLU A 259 25.95 57.97 -7.46
C GLU A 259 27.25 58.43 -6.77
N LEU A 260 28.41 57.97 -7.25
CA LEU A 260 29.70 58.50 -6.82
C LEU A 260 29.98 59.88 -7.43
N GLU A 261 29.56 60.12 -8.67
CA GLU A 261 29.71 61.43 -9.35
C GLU A 261 28.78 62.51 -8.78
N LYS A 262 27.67 62.16 -8.12
CA LYS A 262 26.76 63.13 -7.45
C LYS A 262 27.25 63.62 -6.08
N LYS A 263 28.38 63.11 -5.59
CA LYS A 263 28.96 63.47 -4.28
C LYS A 263 30.22 64.36 -4.34
N GLU A 264 30.56 64.86 -5.52
CA GLU A 264 31.47 66.01 -5.70
C GLU A 264 30.67 67.28 -6.04
#